data_AF-A0A661K2V8-F1
#
_entry.id   AF-A0A661K2V8-F1
#
_cell.length_a   1.000
_cell.length_b   1.000
_cell.length_c   1.000
_cell.angle_alpha   90.00
_cell.angle_beta   90.00
_cell.angle_gamma   90.00
#
_symmetry.space_group_name_H-M   'P 1'
#
loop_
_entity.id
_entity.type
_entity.pdbx_description
1 polymer ?
#
loop_
_entity_poly.entity_id
_entity_poly.type
_entity_poly.pdbx_seq_one_letter_code
_entity_poly.pdbx_strand_id
1 'polypeptide(L)'
;MKKSNPFRLKVWGANACFTRPEMKVERVSYDVMTPSAARGIFEAILWKPAIRWIITQIDVLKPIKWDSVRRNEVGAVMSPKSKCLYIEKERQQRAGLILKDVEYIIHAYFELTERAGDSDNVTKFEQMFLRRAKKGQCYHRPYLG
;
A
#
# COMPACT_ATOMS: atom_id res chain seq x y z
N MET A 1 -16.82 -9.74 17.87
CA MET A 1 -15.70 -10.36 17.13
C MET A 1 -14.42 -10.26 17.96
N LYS A 2 -13.55 -11.29 17.95
CA LYS A 2 -12.25 -11.23 18.64
C LYS A 2 -11.33 -10.29 17.86
N LYS A 3 -10.94 -9.17 18.48
CA LYS A 3 -10.06 -8.14 17.91
C LYS A 3 -8.69 -8.15 18.57
N SER A 4 -7.67 -7.73 17.85
CA SER A 4 -6.35 -7.49 18.41
C SER A 4 -6.28 -6.20 19.23
N ASN A 5 -5.21 -6.08 19.99
CA ASN A 5 -4.70 -4.82 20.49
C ASN A 5 -4.38 -3.87 19.31
N PRO A 6 -4.45 -2.55 19.53
CA PRO A 6 -4.09 -1.57 18.51
C PRO A 6 -2.58 -1.59 18.27
N PHE A 7 -2.21 -1.47 17.00
CA PHE A 7 -0.85 -1.35 16.52
C PHE A 7 -0.62 0.05 15.96
N ARG A 8 0.62 0.53 16.13
CA ARG A 8 1.11 1.76 15.53
C ARG A 8 2.33 1.44 14.70
N LEU A 9 2.27 1.74 13.40
CA LEU A 9 3.36 1.51 12.47
C LEU A 9 3.81 2.82 11.86
N LYS A 10 5.09 3.15 12.07
CA LYS A 10 5.74 4.28 11.41
C LYS A 10 6.15 3.87 10.01
N VAL A 11 5.78 4.66 9.00
CA VAL A 11 6.13 4.43 7.59
C VAL A 11 6.59 5.72 6.96
N TRP A 12 7.61 5.66 6.11
CA TRP A 12 8.17 6.84 5.44
C TRP A 12 8.81 6.44 4.12
N GLY A 13 9.02 7.42 3.26
CA GLY A 13 9.71 7.21 1.99
C GLY A 13 10.02 8.51 1.28
N ALA A 14 10.99 8.46 0.37
CA ALA A 14 11.38 9.61 -0.42
C ALA A 14 10.24 10.10 -1.33
N ASN A 15 9.41 9.19 -1.84
CA ASN A 15 8.28 9.48 -2.72
C ASN A 15 7.07 8.60 -2.40
N ALA A 16 5.86 9.09 -2.67
CA ALA A 16 4.62 8.30 -2.61
C ALA A 16 3.62 8.74 -3.68
N CYS A 17 2.79 7.82 -4.18
CA CYS A 17 1.78 8.12 -5.20
C CYS A 17 0.46 7.38 -4.93
N PHE A 18 -0.36 7.95 -4.06
CA PHE A 18 -1.71 7.45 -3.78
C PHE A 18 -2.68 7.90 -4.87
N THR A 19 -2.62 7.25 -6.03
CA THR A 19 -3.27 7.75 -7.26
C THR A 19 -4.77 8.02 -7.08
N ARG A 20 -5.19 9.23 -7.44
CA ARG A 20 -6.60 9.63 -7.55
C ARG A 20 -7.27 8.87 -8.72
N PRO A 21 -8.42 8.21 -8.51
CA PRO A 21 -9.06 7.40 -9.55
C PRO A 21 -9.49 8.20 -10.77
N GLU A 22 -9.85 9.48 -10.59
CA GLU A 22 -10.24 10.40 -11.65
C GLU A 22 -9.07 10.80 -12.58
N MET A 23 -7.82 10.76 -12.10
CA MET A 23 -6.62 11.17 -12.82
C MET A 23 -5.67 9.98 -13.01
N LYS A 24 -6.17 8.93 -13.66
CA LYS A 24 -5.42 7.68 -13.85
C LYS A 24 -4.41 7.75 -15.00
N VAL A 25 -4.65 8.60 -16.00
CA VAL A 25 -3.77 8.76 -17.18
C VAL A 25 -2.53 9.58 -16.80
N GLU A 26 -2.75 10.75 -16.22
CA GLU A 26 -1.72 11.58 -15.61
C GLU A 26 -1.79 11.38 -14.10
N ARG A 27 -0.87 10.58 -13.54
CA ARG A 27 -1.00 10.09 -12.16
C ARG A 27 -0.88 11.25 -11.18
N VAL A 28 -1.98 11.63 -10.55
CA VAL A 28 -1.97 12.62 -9.46
C VAL A 28 -2.24 11.89 -8.14
N SER A 29 -1.35 12.07 -7.17
CA SER A 29 -1.54 11.52 -5.83
C SER A 29 -2.66 12.25 -5.09
N TYR A 30 -3.31 11.57 -4.15
CA TYR A 30 -3.93 12.26 -3.01
C TYR A 30 -2.84 12.93 -2.17
N ASP A 31 -3.25 13.95 -1.43
CA ASP A 31 -2.38 14.74 -0.56
C ASP A 31 -1.83 13.92 0.61
N VAL A 32 -2.55 12.86 0.98
CA VAL A 32 -2.23 11.95 2.09
C VAL A 32 -2.49 10.50 1.74
N MET A 33 -1.92 9.58 2.52
CA MET A 33 -2.12 8.14 2.38
C MET A 33 -3.61 7.77 2.53
N THR A 34 -4.10 6.92 1.63
CA THR A 34 -5.46 6.38 1.72
C THR A 34 -5.52 5.21 2.71
N PRO A 35 -6.68 4.96 3.35
CA PRO A 35 -6.85 3.78 4.21
C PRO A 35 -6.57 2.45 3.51
N SER A 36 -6.84 2.38 2.20
CA SER A 36 -6.53 1.17 1.41
C SER A 36 -5.03 0.93 1.26
N ALA A 37 -4.25 1.98 0.96
CA ALA A 37 -2.79 1.89 0.88
C ALA A 37 -2.19 1.56 2.25
N ALA A 38 -2.69 2.19 3.31
CA ALA A 38 -2.29 1.90 4.69
C ALA A 38 -2.54 0.43 5.07
N ARG A 39 -3.73 -0.10 4.75
CA ARG A 39 -4.05 -1.53 4.93
C ARG A 39 -3.09 -2.43 4.16
N GLY A 40 -2.77 -2.08 2.91
CA GLY A 40 -1.82 -2.82 2.08
C GLY A 40 -0.44 -2.96 2.72
N ILE A 41 0.03 -1.94 3.45
CA ILE A 41 1.32 -2.02 4.19
C ILE A 41 1.26 -3.06 5.31
N PHE A 42 0.18 -3.10 6.09
CA PHE A 42 0.01 -4.11 7.13
C PHE A 42 -0.07 -5.52 6.54
N GLU A 43 -0.80 -5.67 5.42
CA GLU A 43 -0.94 -6.94 4.71
C GLU A 43 0.40 -7.42 4.12
N ALA A 44 1.24 -6.51 3.65
CA ALA A 44 2.59 -6.81 3.18
C ALA A 44 3.48 -7.40 4.29
N ILE A 45 3.30 -6.98 5.54
CA ILE A 45 4.03 -7.51 6.70
C ILE A 45 3.42 -8.86 7.13
N LEU A 46 2.10 -8.89 7.32
CA LEU A 46 1.36 -10.09 7.68
C LEU A 46 -0.07 -10.02 7.16
N TRP A 47 -0.40 -10.98 6.30
CA TRP A 47 -1.78 -11.28 5.93
C TRP A 47 -2.03 -12.78 5.93
N LYS A 48 -3.23 -13.16 6.36
CA LYS A 48 -3.80 -14.50 6.26
C LYS A 48 -5.31 -14.35 6.03
N PRO A 49 -5.98 -15.32 5.35
CA PRO A 49 -7.43 -15.30 5.19
C PRO A 49 -8.21 -15.20 6.51
N ALA A 50 -7.62 -15.70 7.60
CA ALA A 50 -8.15 -15.69 8.96
C ALA A 50 -8.18 -14.30 9.63
N ILE A 51 -7.50 -13.29 9.07
CA ILE A 51 -7.44 -11.94 9.66
C ILE A 51 -7.79 -10.87 8.64
N ARG A 52 -8.42 -9.79 9.12
CA ARG A 52 -8.67 -8.58 8.36
C ARG A 52 -8.15 -7.38 9.11
N TRP A 53 -7.32 -6.57 8.45
CA TRP A 53 -6.81 -5.31 9.01
C TRP A 53 -7.83 -4.18 8.85
N ILE A 54 -8.00 -3.40 9.92
CA ILE A 54 -8.84 -2.22 10.00
C ILE A 54 -7.96 -1.04 10.37
N ILE A 55 -7.89 -0.05 9.49
CA ILE A 55 -7.19 1.21 9.72
C ILE A 55 -8.14 2.15 10.47
N THR A 56 -7.69 2.69 11.60
CA THR A 56 -8.49 3.59 12.44
C THR A 56 -8.08 5.04 12.31
N GLN A 57 -6.78 5.29 12.13
CA GLN A 57 -6.21 6.64 12.09
C GLN A 57 -4.90 6.64 11.30
N ILE A 58 -4.63 7.76 10.62
CA ILE A 58 -3.36 8.03 9.94
C ILE A 58 -2.89 9.40 10.38
N ASP A 59 -1.75 9.44 11.08
CA ASP A 59 -1.10 10.69 11.46
C ASP A 59 -0.15 11.11 10.33
N VAL A 60 -0.25 12.37 9.89
CA VAL A 60 0.66 12.97 8.93
C VAL A 60 1.77 13.69 9.68
N LEU A 61 3.00 13.21 9.56
CA LEU A 61 4.14 13.74 10.34
C LEU A 61 4.94 14.81 9.61
N LYS A 62 4.83 14.88 8.28
CA LYS A 62 5.55 15.83 7.44
C LYS A 62 4.59 16.67 6.60
N PRO A 63 4.97 17.93 6.28
CA PRO A 63 4.16 18.78 5.41
C PRO A 63 4.02 18.16 4.02
N ILE A 64 2.87 18.41 3.39
CA ILE A 64 2.58 17.91 2.04
C ILE A 64 3.47 18.65 1.04
N LYS A 65 4.33 17.89 0.36
CA LYS A 65 5.22 18.38 -0.69
C LYS A 65 5.01 17.54 -1.94
N TRP A 66 5.08 18.20 -3.10
CA TRP A 66 4.88 17.57 -4.39
C TRP A 66 6.19 17.49 -5.17
N ASP A 67 6.32 16.47 -6.00
CA ASP A 67 7.36 16.34 -7.02
C ASP A 67 6.71 15.97 -8.35
N SER A 68 7.30 16.44 -9.45
CA SER A 68 6.85 16.12 -10.80
C SER A 68 7.80 15.13 -11.42
N VAL A 69 7.25 13.99 -11.88
CA VAL A 69 8.04 12.94 -12.54
C VAL A 69 7.41 12.66 -13.89
N ARG A 70 8.24 12.56 -14.93
CA ARG A 70 7.82 12.10 -16.26
C ARG A 70 8.46 10.75 -16.56
N ARG A 71 7.65 9.77 -16.98
CA ARG A 71 8.12 8.43 -17.34
C ARG A 71 7.61 8.03 -18.71
N ASN A 72 8.44 7.27 -19.42
CA ASN A 72 8.01 6.53 -20.59
C ASN A 72 7.28 5.27 -20.11
N GLU A 73 5.97 5.21 -20.31
CA GLU A 73 5.11 4.05 -20.01
C GLU A 73 4.61 3.42 -21.33
N VAL A 74 4.11 2.18 -21.24
CA VAL A 74 3.46 1.50 -22.36
C VAL A 74 2.00 1.94 -22.45
N GLY A 75 1.58 2.42 -23.61
CA GLY A 75 0.23 2.94 -23.86
C GLY A 75 -0.83 1.89 -24.19
N ALA A 76 -0.41 0.68 -24.56
CA ALA A 76 -1.28 -0.39 -25.00
C ALA A 76 -1.24 -1.61 -24.06
N VAL A 77 -2.38 -2.29 -23.94
CA VAL A 77 -2.50 -3.60 -23.29
C VAL A 77 -2.49 -4.66 -24.37
N MET A 78 -1.61 -5.67 -24.26
CA MET A 78 -1.63 -6.79 -25.21
C MET A 78 -2.90 -7.63 -25.03
N SER A 79 -3.54 -7.96 -26.15
CA SER A 79 -4.62 -8.95 -26.18
C SER A 79 -4.11 -10.29 -26.73
N PRO A 80 -4.81 -11.41 -26.49
CA PRO A 80 -4.45 -12.69 -27.13
C PRO A 80 -4.41 -12.67 -28.66
N LYS A 81 -5.04 -11.67 -29.30
CA LYS A 81 -5.01 -11.47 -30.77
C LYS A 81 -3.81 -10.66 -31.26
N SER A 82 -3.09 -10.00 -30.35
CA SER A 82 -1.98 -9.11 -30.68
C SER A 82 -0.72 -9.94 -30.96
N LYS A 83 -0.16 -9.84 -32.18
CA LYS A 83 1.07 -10.57 -32.56
C LYS A 83 2.31 -10.12 -31.77
N CYS A 84 2.45 -8.82 -31.54
CA CYS A 84 3.56 -8.21 -30.82
C CYS A 84 3.20 -6.76 -30.41
N LEU A 85 3.99 -6.18 -29.49
CA LEU A 85 3.88 -4.80 -29.07
C LEU A 85 5.21 -4.08 -29.40
N TYR A 86 5.17 -3.12 -30.32
CA TYR A 86 6.34 -2.35 -30.73
C TYR A 86 6.44 -1.07 -29.90
N ILE A 87 7.42 -1.00 -29.00
CA ILE A 87 7.52 0.11 -28.04
C ILE A 87 7.64 1.48 -28.70
N GLU A 88 8.30 1.60 -29.85
CA GLU A 88 8.45 2.89 -30.55
C GLU A 88 7.11 3.47 -31.04
N LYS A 89 6.08 2.62 -31.22
CA LYS A 89 4.73 3.04 -31.60
C LYS A 89 3.81 3.25 -30.40
N GLU A 90 4.04 2.49 -29.33
CA GLU A 90 3.15 2.42 -28.18
C GLU A 90 3.70 3.14 -26.93
N ARG A 91 4.89 3.76 -27.01
CA ARG A 91 5.49 4.52 -25.92
C ARG A 91 4.68 5.80 -25.68
N GLN A 92 4.22 5.97 -24.44
CA GLN A 92 3.57 7.19 -23.98
C GLN A 92 4.40 7.84 -22.89
N GLN A 93 4.58 9.16 -22.96
CA GLN A 93 5.11 9.91 -21.84
C GLN A 93 3.98 10.27 -20.90
N ARG A 94 4.06 9.79 -19.66
CA ARG A 94 3.10 10.13 -18.62
C ARG A 94 3.76 11.00 -17.57
N ALA A 95 3.12 12.12 -17.28
CA ALA A 95 3.45 12.95 -16.15
C ALA A 95 2.76 12.39 -14.90
N GLY A 96 3.46 12.47 -13.78
CA GLY A 96 2.93 12.16 -12.47
C GLY A 96 3.24 13.29 -11.49
N LEU A 97 2.24 13.69 -10.72
CA LEU A 97 2.38 14.59 -9.58
C LEU A 97 2.31 13.74 -8.31
N ILE A 98 3.48 13.48 -7.73
CA ILE A 98 3.65 12.55 -6.61
C ILE A 98 4.01 13.31 -5.34
N LEU A 99 3.83 12.69 -4.19
CA LEU A 99 4.28 13.24 -2.92
C LEU A 99 5.78 13.01 -2.73
N LYS A 100 6.42 13.95 -2.04
CA LYS A 100 7.85 13.94 -1.72
C LYS A 100 8.07 13.96 -0.21
N ASP A 101 9.05 13.19 0.24
CA ASP A 101 9.51 13.12 1.62
C ASP A 101 8.35 12.91 2.61
N VAL A 102 7.62 11.81 2.44
CA VAL A 102 6.43 11.51 3.24
C VAL A 102 6.75 10.70 4.48
N GLU A 103 5.98 10.93 5.54
CA GLU A 103 6.12 10.23 6.81
C GLU A 103 4.78 10.16 7.54
N TYR A 104 4.40 8.97 7.99
CA TYR A 104 3.11 8.70 8.62
C TYR A 104 3.25 7.78 9.84
N ILE A 105 2.30 7.88 10.77
CA ILE A 105 2.00 6.80 11.73
C ILE A 105 0.62 6.26 11.39
N ILE A 106 0.56 4.96 11.10
CA ILE A 106 -0.70 4.28 10.83
C ILE A 106 -1.13 3.54 12.09
N HIS A 107 -2.37 3.77 12.50
CA HIS A 107 -3.03 3.05 13.59
C HIS A 107 -3.97 2.02 13.00
N ALA A 108 -3.81 0.77 13.43
CA ALA A 108 -4.61 -0.33 12.94
C ALA A 108 -4.80 -1.40 14.00
N TYR A 109 -5.85 -2.17 13.87
CA TYR A 109 -6.02 -3.44 14.55
C TYR A 109 -6.50 -4.48 13.53
N PHE A 110 -6.49 -5.75 13.88
CA PHE A 110 -7.11 -6.78 13.05
C PHE A 110 -8.22 -7.50 13.81
N GLU A 111 -9.17 -8.02 13.04
CA GLU A 111 -10.23 -8.91 13.52
C GLU A 111 -10.04 -10.29 12.89
N LEU A 112 -10.39 -11.33 13.65
CA LEU A 112 -10.52 -12.67 13.08
C LEU A 112 -11.72 -12.70 12.13
N THR A 113 -11.55 -13.33 10.98
CA THR A 113 -12.61 -13.56 10.01
C THR A 113 -13.28 -14.91 10.27
N GLU A 114 -14.40 -15.16 9.57
CA GLU A 114 -15.07 -16.47 9.55
C GLU A 114 -14.21 -17.59 8.97
N ARG A 115 -13.08 -17.26 8.33
CA ARG A 115 -12.13 -18.22 7.75
C ARG A 115 -11.03 -18.63 8.73
N ALA A 116 -11.10 -18.18 9.98
CA ALA A 116 -10.16 -18.59 11.02
C ALA A 116 -10.41 -20.05 11.40
N GLY A 117 -9.38 -20.90 11.31
CA GLY A 117 -9.46 -22.28 11.76
C GLY A 117 -9.23 -22.43 13.27
N ASP A 118 -9.33 -23.65 13.79
CA ASP A 118 -9.21 -23.92 15.24
C ASP A 118 -7.87 -23.48 15.86
N SER A 119 -6.80 -23.48 15.05
CA SER A 119 -5.46 -23.05 15.47
C SER A 119 -5.20 -21.55 15.32
N ASP A 120 -6.17 -20.79 14.80
CA ASP A 120 -6.05 -19.36 14.55
C ASP A 120 -6.63 -18.56 15.71
N ASN A 121 -5.77 -17.78 16.35
CA ASN A 121 -6.16 -16.93 17.46
C ASN A 121 -5.43 -15.58 17.39
N VAL A 122 -5.98 -14.61 18.12
CA VAL A 122 -5.47 -13.24 18.15
C VAL A 122 -4.00 -13.21 18.56
N THR A 123 -3.65 -13.80 19.70
CA THR A 123 -2.30 -13.79 20.26
C THR A 123 -1.24 -14.29 19.26
N LYS A 124 -1.53 -15.38 18.55
CA LYS A 124 -0.66 -15.94 17.50
C LYS A 124 -0.34 -14.89 16.43
N PHE A 125 -1.35 -14.22 15.90
CA PHE A 125 -1.17 -13.23 14.83
C PHE A 125 -0.55 -11.92 15.34
N GLU A 126 -0.87 -11.47 16.56
CA GLU A 126 -0.24 -10.31 17.18
C GLU A 126 1.27 -10.50 17.32
N GLN A 127 1.68 -11.62 17.93
CA GLN A 127 3.09 -11.94 18.13
C GLN A 127 3.82 -12.12 16.78
N MET A 128 3.15 -12.72 15.80
CA MET A 128 3.71 -12.87 14.45
C MET A 128 3.93 -11.51 13.78
N PHE A 129 2.97 -10.59 13.85
CA PHE A 129 3.07 -9.26 13.29
C PHE A 129 4.17 -8.44 13.98
N LEU A 130 4.16 -8.38 15.31
CA LEU A 130 5.15 -7.64 16.10
C LEU A 130 6.57 -8.11 15.82
N ARG A 131 6.79 -9.43 15.79
CA ARG A 131 8.10 -10.01 15.47
C ARG A 131 8.55 -9.61 14.06
N ARG A 132 7.66 -9.68 13.07
CA ARG A 132 7.98 -9.33 11.68
C ARG A 132 8.29 -7.85 11.53
N ALA A 133 7.43 -6.97 12.05
CA ALA A 133 7.61 -5.53 12.01
C ALA A 133 8.93 -5.11 12.68
N LYS A 134 9.23 -5.62 13.89
CA LYS A 134 10.49 -5.31 14.60
C LYS A 134 11.74 -5.76 13.87
N LYS A 135 11.67 -6.89 13.15
CA LYS A 135 12.81 -7.43 12.38
C LYS A 135 12.87 -6.91 10.94
N GLY A 136 11.96 -6.01 10.53
CA GLY A 136 11.86 -5.57 9.14
C GLY A 136 11.47 -6.69 8.16
N GLN A 137 10.86 -7.78 8.64
CA GLN A 137 10.43 -8.90 7.81
C GLN A 137 9.05 -8.62 7.21
N CYS A 138 8.89 -8.96 5.94
CA CYS A 138 7.64 -8.82 5.22
C CYS A 138 7.48 -9.98 4.23
N TYR A 139 6.24 -10.24 3.81
CA TYR A 139 5.93 -11.20 2.75
C TYR A 139 6.33 -10.64 1.38
N HIS A 140 6.02 -9.36 1.14
CA HIS A 140 6.55 -8.58 0.04
C HIS A 140 6.91 -7.19 0.55
N ARG A 141 7.81 -6.50 -0.17
CA ARG A 141 8.23 -5.16 0.25
C ARG A 141 7.05 -4.19 0.17
N PRO A 142 6.66 -3.53 1.29
CA PRO A 142 5.60 -2.53 1.25
C PRO A 142 6.04 -1.34 0.39
N TYR A 143 5.06 -0.69 -0.22
CA TYR A 143 5.23 0.47 -1.10
C TYR A 143 4.20 1.55 -0.75
N LEU A 144 4.47 2.80 -1.15
CA LEU A 144 3.65 3.95 -0.81
C LEU A 144 2.81 4.40 -2.02
N GLY A 145 1.76 3.63 -2.31
CA GLY A 145 0.88 3.84 -3.46
C GLY A 145 1.32 3.08 -4.71
#